data_AF-A0A139MSE4-F1
#
_entry.id   AF-A0A139MSE4-F1
#
_cell.length_a   1.000
_cell.length_b   1.000
_cell.length_c   1.000
_cell.angle_alpha   90.00
_cell.angle_beta   90.00
_cell.angle_gamma   90.00
#
_symmetry.space_group_name_H-M   'P 1'
#
loop_
_entity.id
_entity.type
_entity.pdbx_description
1 polymer ?
#
loop_
_entity_poly.entity_id
_entity_poly.type
_entity_poly.pdbx_seq_one_letter_code
_entity_poly.pdbx_strand_id
1 'polypeptide(L)'
;MSDAIQTGDLLRFYTGNDLGKVNPEDYSYINSFKALQAIEKEKGEQSTSLYSKRGGVSSIDLFNSPSYRALHPEQFQSSSEEESSGDSSSSSSSSSSSSSTATP
;
A
#
# COMPACT_ATOMS: atom_id res chain seq x y z
N MET A 1 22.72 -1.22 18.10
CA MET A 1 22.26 -2.64 18.14
C MET A 1 21.86 -3.18 16.76
N SER A 2 21.15 -2.42 15.91
CA SER A 2 20.73 -2.91 14.57
C SER A 2 21.90 -3.30 13.64
N ASP A 3 22.92 -2.44 13.58
CA ASP A 3 24.05 -2.61 12.64
C ASP A 3 24.81 -3.93 12.84
N ALA A 4 25.07 -4.30 14.09
CA ALA A 4 25.73 -5.57 14.43
C ALA A 4 24.92 -6.81 14.03
N ILE A 5 23.58 -6.75 14.05
CA ILE A 5 22.71 -7.86 13.65
C ILE A 5 22.80 -8.09 12.14
N GLN A 6 22.86 -7.01 11.35
CA GLN A 6 22.91 -7.07 9.89
C GLN A 6 24.31 -7.44 9.38
N THR A 7 25.35 -6.78 9.88
CA THR A 7 26.74 -7.00 9.43
C THR A 7 27.30 -8.35 9.89
N GLY A 8 26.85 -8.85 11.04
CA GLY A 8 27.27 -10.14 11.61
C GLY A 8 26.37 -11.33 11.24
N ASP A 9 25.28 -11.11 10.49
CA ASP A 9 24.27 -12.14 10.18
C ASP A 9 23.85 -12.95 11.43
N LEU A 10 23.58 -12.22 12.53
CA LEU A 10 23.39 -12.85 13.85
C LEU A 10 22.08 -13.65 13.95
N LEU A 11 21.10 -13.35 13.10
CA LEU A 11 19.82 -14.07 13.05
C LEU A 11 19.99 -15.54 12.66
N ARG A 12 21.07 -15.91 11.95
CA ARG A 12 21.35 -17.31 11.59
C ARG A 12 21.59 -18.21 12.81
N PHE A 13 22.03 -17.65 13.93
CA PHE A 13 22.33 -18.39 15.16
C PHE A 13 21.24 -18.24 16.23
N TYR A 14 20.22 -17.43 15.95
CA TYR A 14 19.15 -17.17 16.89
C TYR A 14 18.13 -18.30 16.88
N THR A 15 17.97 -18.99 18.01
CA THR A 15 17.04 -20.12 18.19
C THR A 15 15.92 -19.82 19.19
N GLY A 16 15.84 -18.60 19.71
CA GLY A 16 14.97 -18.20 20.82
C GLY A 16 13.54 -17.81 20.41
N ASN A 17 13.04 -18.23 19.25
CA ASN A 17 11.69 -17.91 18.80
C ASN A 17 10.97 -19.10 18.14
N ASP A 18 9.65 -19.03 18.13
CA ASP A 18 8.78 -20.00 17.43
C ASP A 18 8.70 -19.74 15.91
N LEU A 19 9.54 -18.86 15.36
CA LEU A 19 9.45 -18.37 13.98
C LEU A 19 10.03 -19.32 12.93
N GLY A 20 10.71 -20.40 13.34
CA GLY A 20 11.30 -21.38 12.43
C GLY A 20 12.37 -20.79 11.51
N LYS A 21 13.07 -21.64 10.74
CA LYS A 21 14.04 -21.19 9.74
C LYS A 21 13.36 -21.09 8.38
N VAL A 22 13.40 -19.91 7.76
CA VAL A 22 12.90 -19.70 6.40
C VAL A 22 13.86 -20.31 5.38
N ASN A 23 13.33 -21.00 4.38
CA ASN A 23 14.08 -21.48 3.22
C ASN A 23 13.68 -20.64 1.98
N PRO A 24 14.60 -19.85 1.42
CA PRO A 24 14.30 -18.99 0.26
C PRO A 24 13.79 -19.76 -0.97
N GLU A 25 14.26 -20.99 -1.16
CA GLU A 25 13.90 -21.85 -2.30
C GLU A 25 12.41 -22.25 -2.32
N ASP A 26 11.73 -22.18 -1.17
CA ASP A 26 10.30 -22.48 -1.09
C ASP A 26 9.44 -21.37 -1.70
N TYR A 27 10.03 -20.20 -2.01
CA TYR A 27 9.33 -19.03 -2.51
C TYR A 27 9.73 -18.73 -3.96
N SER A 28 8.75 -18.78 -4.85
CA SER A 28 8.93 -18.40 -6.25
C SER A 28 8.04 -17.22 -6.59
N TYR A 29 8.60 -16.11 -7.05
CA TYR A 29 7.80 -14.96 -7.50
C TYR A 29 6.98 -15.26 -8.75
N ILE A 30 7.54 -16.04 -9.68
CA ILE A 30 6.88 -16.43 -10.94
C ILE A 30 5.68 -17.35 -10.65
N ASN A 31 5.84 -18.31 -9.74
CA ASN A 31 4.82 -19.31 -9.43
C ASN A 31 4.06 -19.03 -8.12
N SER A 32 4.24 -17.84 -7.54
CA SER A 32 3.71 -17.43 -6.24
C SER A 32 2.20 -17.62 -6.15
N PHE A 33 1.47 -17.18 -7.17
CA PHE A 33 0.02 -17.27 -7.19
C PHE A 33 -0.50 -18.71 -7.19
N LYS A 34 0.20 -19.63 -7.88
CA LYS A 34 -0.14 -21.05 -7.89
C LYS A 34 0.11 -21.69 -6.52
N ALA A 35 1.24 -21.36 -5.90
CA ALA A 35 1.57 -21.83 -4.55
C ALA A 35 0.55 -21.33 -3.51
N LEU A 36 0.20 -20.04 -3.55
CA LEU A 36 -0.79 -19.44 -2.66
C LEU A 36 -2.17 -20.11 -2.80
N GLN A 37 -2.61 -20.38 -4.03
CA GLN A 37 -3.87 -21.11 -4.25
C GLN A 37 -3.83 -22.55 -3.72
N ALA A 38 -2.68 -23.22 -3.80
CA ALA A 38 -2.53 -24.56 -3.24
C ALA A 38 -2.63 -24.54 -1.71
N ILE A 39 -1.92 -23.62 -1.05
CA ILE A 39 -1.99 -23.43 0.40
C ILE A 39 -3.42 -23.08 0.84
N GLU A 40 -4.10 -22.20 0.11
CA GLU A 40 -5.48 -21.84 0.45
C GLU A 40 -6.42 -23.05 0.39
N LYS A 41 -6.27 -23.91 -0.63
CA LYS A 41 -7.03 -25.16 -0.75
C LYS A 41 -6.69 -26.17 0.32
N GLU A 42 -5.41 -26.30 0.67
CA GLU A 42 -4.93 -27.19 1.74
C GLU A 42 -5.49 -26.77 3.11
N LYS A 43 -5.49 -25.45 3.39
CA LYS A 43 -6.00 -24.92 4.67
C LYS A 43 -7.51 -24.97 4.76
N GLY A 44 -8.25 -24.82 3.66
CA GLY A 44 -9.71 -24.92 3.63
C GLY A 44 -10.37 -24.05 4.72
N GLU A 45 -11.10 -24.70 5.62
CA GLU A 45 -11.80 -24.04 6.75
C GLU A 45 -10.85 -23.42 7.79
N GLN A 46 -9.60 -23.87 7.87
CA GLN A 46 -8.56 -23.28 8.73
C GLN A 46 -7.86 -22.09 8.04
N SER A 47 -8.32 -21.68 6.86
CA SER A 47 -7.78 -20.49 6.21
C SER A 47 -8.09 -19.24 7.03
N THR A 48 -7.05 -18.46 7.30
CA THR A 48 -7.15 -17.16 7.98
C THR A 48 -7.33 -16.01 6.99
N SER A 49 -7.43 -16.31 5.68
CA SER A 49 -7.58 -15.30 4.64
C SER A 49 -8.94 -14.61 4.74
N LEU A 50 -8.96 -13.30 4.42
CA LEU A 50 -10.21 -12.53 4.42
C LEU A 50 -11.19 -13.06 3.35
N TYR A 51 -10.66 -13.57 2.24
CA TYR A 51 -11.45 -14.20 1.17
C TYR A 51 -12.21 -15.45 1.68
N SER A 52 -11.53 -16.33 2.42
CA SER A 52 -12.16 -17.52 3.01
C SER A 52 -13.16 -17.17 4.10
N LYS A 53 -12.84 -16.19 4.96
CA LYS A 53 -13.79 -15.68 5.97
C LYS A 53 -15.08 -15.12 5.38
N ARG A 54 -15.05 -14.68 4.12
CA ARG A 54 -16.21 -14.16 3.39
C ARG A 54 -16.89 -15.19 2.50
N GLY A 55 -16.62 -16.48 2.70
CA GLY A 55 -17.25 -17.56 1.93
C GLY A 55 -16.84 -17.57 0.47
N GLY A 56 -15.60 -17.16 0.15
CA GLY A 56 -15.09 -17.14 -1.23
C GLY A 56 -15.51 -15.91 -2.03
N VAL A 57 -15.84 -14.81 -1.35
CA VAL A 57 -16.24 -13.54 -1.98
C VAL A 57 -15.16 -12.47 -1.80
N SER A 58 -14.77 -11.84 -2.92
CA SER A 58 -13.78 -10.76 -2.95
C SER A 58 -14.28 -9.50 -2.23
N SER A 59 -13.40 -8.80 -1.49
CA SER A 59 -13.66 -7.55 -0.76
C SER A 59 -13.70 -6.29 -1.61
N ILE A 60 -13.94 -6.45 -2.92
CA ILE A 60 -14.04 -5.34 -3.86
C ILE A 60 -15.21 -4.40 -3.53
N ASP A 61 -16.27 -4.94 -2.94
CA ASP A 61 -17.45 -4.21 -2.49
C ASP A 61 -17.18 -3.27 -1.31
N LEU A 62 -16.16 -3.59 -0.50
CA LEU A 62 -15.74 -2.76 0.63
C LEU A 62 -14.80 -1.62 0.19
N PHE A 63 -14.34 -1.62 -1.06
CA PHE A 63 -13.42 -0.61 -1.54
C PHE A 63 -14.16 0.72 -1.78
N ASN A 64 -13.91 1.71 -0.91
CA ASN A 64 -14.41 3.07 -1.05
C ASN A 64 -13.26 4.06 -0.93
N SER A 65 -12.90 4.72 -2.03
CA SER A 65 -11.82 5.72 -2.10
C SER A 65 -12.36 7.02 -2.69
N PRO A 66 -13.16 7.79 -1.91
CA PRO A 66 -13.69 9.07 -2.39
C PRO A 66 -12.56 10.08 -2.62
N SER A 67 -12.72 10.94 -3.62
CA SER A 67 -11.79 12.04 -3.87
C SER A 67 -11.92 13.13 -2.80
N TYR A 68 -10.91 13.99 -2.68
CA TYR A 68 -10.96 15.13 -1.76
C TYR A 68 -12.22 16.00 -1.99
N ARG A 69 -12.57 16.27 -3.25
CA ARG A 69 -13.80 17.00 -3.61
C ARG A 69 -15.09 16.30 -3.18
N ALA A 70 -15.12 14.96 -3.19
CA ALA A 70 -16.27 14.20 -2.73
C ALA A 70 -16.40 14.19 -1.20
N LEU A 71 -15.28 14.31 -0.49
CA LEU A 71 -15.26 14.42 0.98
C LEU A 71 -15.51 15.86 1.48
N HIS A 72 -15.16 16.85 0.66
CA HIS A 72 -15.21 18.28 0.98
C HIS A 72 -16.03 19.09 -0.05
N PRO A 73 -17.32 18.80 -0.25
CA PRO A 73 -18.14 19.51 -1.23
C PRO A 73 -18.26 21.02 -0.95
N GLU A 74 -18.15 21.44 0.33
CA GLU A 74 -18.25 22.83 0.77
C GLU A 74 -17.23 23.76 0.10
N GLN A 75 -16.07 23.23 -0.30
CA GLN A 75 -15.01 24.03 -0.93
C GLN A 75 -15.26 24.29 -2.42
N PHE A 76 -16.24 23.62 -3.02
CA PHE A 76 -16.51 23.64 -4.46
C PHE A 76 -17.94 24.08 -4.81
N GLN A 77 -18.80 24.32 -3.82
CA GLN A 77 -20.20 24.75 -4.03
C GLN A 77 -20.35 26.26 -4.25
N SER A 78 -19.32 27.08 -4.03
CA SER A 78 -19.37 28.55 -4.13
C SER A 78 -19.50 29.12 -5.57
N SER A 79 -19.81 28.31 -6.59
CA SER A 79 -19.72 28.73 -8.00
C SER A 79 -20.88 28.32 -8.90
N SER A 80 -22.02 27.86 -8.36
CA SER A 80 -23.17 27.43 -9.19
C SER A 80 -24.49 28.13 -8.91
N GLU A 81 -24.50 29.11 -8.01
CA GLU A 81 -25.54 30.14 -7.93
C GLU A 81 -24.85 31.48 -8.25
N GLU A 82 -25.49 32.35 -9.03
CA GLU A 82 -25.01 33.65 -9.55
C GLU A 82 -24.22 33.63 -10.89
N GLU A 83 -24.94 33.80 -12.01
CA GLU A 83 -24.38 34.49 -13.18
C GLU A 83 -24.63 36.00 -13.01
N SER A 84 -23.56 36.79 -12.82
CA SER A 84 -23.39 38.16 -13.37
C SER A 84 -22.12 38.85 -12.85
N SER A 85 -21.20 39.10 -13.80
CA SER A 85 -20.31 40.27 -13.91
C SER A 85 -19.32 40.63 -12.78
N GLY A 86 -18.01 40.48 -13.06
CA GLY A 86 -16.96 41.19 -12.31
C GLY A 86 -15.54 40.70 -12.60
N ASP A 87 -14.77 41.53 -13.30
CA ASP A 87 -13.46 41.30 -13.90
C ASP A 87 -12.24 41.37 -12.93
N SER A 88 -11.23 40.54 -13.26
CA SER A 88 -9.75 40.64 -13.05
C SER A 88 -9.16 40.92 -11.65
N SER A 89 -7.93 40.56 -11.28
CA SER A 89 -6.73 40.07 -11.98
C SER A 89 -5.80 39.30 -11.02
N SER A 90 -4.91 38.55 -11.66
CA SER A 90 -3.79 37.70 -11.20
C SER A 90 -2.96 38.10 -9.97
N SER A 91 -2.43 37.07 -9.29
CA SER A 91 -1.00 37.04 -8.99
C SER A 91 -0.42 35.62 -9.14
N SER A 92 0.53 35.51 -10.06
CA SER A 92 1.41 34.36 -10.27
C SER A 92 2.46 34.30 -9.17
N SER A 93 2.76 33.11 -8.65
CA SER A 93 4.11 32.81 -8.16
C SER A 93 4.53 31.40 -8.56
N SER A 94 5.29 31.35 -9.64
CA SER A 94 6.19 30.25 -9.95
C SER A 94 7.32 30.20 -8.93
N SER A 95 7.61 29.04 -8.34
CA SER A 95 8.93 28.76 -7.79
C SER A 95 9.39 27.36 -8.20
N SER A 96 10.30 27.35 -9.15
CA SER A 96 11.17 26.24 -9.53
C SER A 96 12.38 26.19 -8.60
N SER A 97 12.73 25.02 -8.06
CA SER A 97 14.10 24.65 -7.64
C SER A 97 14.09 23.15 -7.26
N SER A 98 15.09 22.31 -7.47
CA SER A 98 16.24 22.25 -8.38
C SER A 98 16.86 20.87 -8.12
N SER A 99 17.26 20.16 -9.16
CA SER A 99 18.03 18.91 -9.11
C SER A 99 19.32 19.06 -8.31
N SER A 100 19.74 18.03 -7.58
CA SER A 100 21.13 17.89 -7.12
C SER A 100 21.53 16.42 -7.13
N THR A 101 22.21 16.02 -8.21
CA THR A 101 23.08 14.85 -8.27
C THR A 101 24.35 15.14 -7.49
N ALA A 102 24.74 14.26 -6.56
CA ALA A 102 26.05 14.29 -5.92
C ALA A 102 26.65 12.89 -5.95
N THR A 103 27.66 12.70 -6.80
CA THR A 103 28.62 11.59 -6.80
C THR A 103 29.99 12.16 -6.42
N PRO A 104 30.71 11.58 -5.45
CA PRO A 104 32.17 11.59 -5.41
C PRO A 104 32.76 10.44 -6.24
#